data_AF-A0A1M5YXL7-F1
#
_entry.id   AF-A0A1M5YXL7-F1
#
_cell.length_a   1.000
_cell.length_b   1.000
_cell.length_c   1.000
_cell.angle_alpha   90.00
_cell.angle_beta   90.00
_cell.angle_gamma   90.00
#
_symmetry.space_group_name_H-M   'P 1'
#
loop_
_entity.id
_entity.type
_entity.pdbx_description
1 polymer ?
#
loop_
_entity_poly.entity_id
_entity_poly.type
_entity_poly.pdbx_seq_one_letter_code
_entity_poly.pdbx_strand_id
1 'polypeptide(L)'
;MRSLLPASISFRALLGSVAAVGAAAFLVGRESRPPFVISPFTICSTATEAAFPEETPFLSENDTAVNKMMSGMVIKPTGDVDRDFVSMMTPHHQGAINMAQAVLRNGHNEQIRRLAQEIIVTQQQEIAAMRLAIGDPLPPSVPSPTQVSGSSPRSSTVPFLASFRKAGEPQ
;
A
#
# COMPACT_ATOMS: atom_id res chain seq x y z
N MET A 1 3.86 -57.43 25.21
CA MET A 1 5.06 -57.00 24.45
C MET A 1 5.19 -55.48 24.60
N ARG A 2 6.43 -55.00 24.56
CA ARG A 2 6.95 -53.77 25.19
C ARG A 2 6.38 -52.46 24.64
N SER A 3 6.21 -51.50 25.56
CA SER A 3 6.21 -50.04 25.36
C SER A 3 7.50 -49.58 24.67
N LEU A 4 7.50 -48.42 23.98
CA LEU A 4 8.54 -47.37 24.07
C LEU A 4 8.19 -46.13 23.21
N LEU A 5 8.38 -44.96 23.83
CA LEU A 5 8.20 -43.57 23.34
C LEU A 5 9.33 -43.11 22.38
N PRO A 6 9.17 -41.95 21.68
CA PRO A 6 10.18 -41.39 20.79
C PRO A 6 11.20 -40.46 21.50
N ALA A 7 12.44 -40.45 21.02
CA ALA A 7 13.52 -39.49 21.35
C ALA A 7 14.42 -39.38 20.10
N SER A 8 15.02 -38.26 19.68
CA SER A 8 15.21 -36.92 20.26
C SER A 8 15.87 -36.06 19.17
N ILE A 9 15.42 -34.81 18.98
CA ILE A 9 16.10 -33.80 18.15
C ILE A 9 17.13 -33.08 19.03
N SER A 10 18.41 -33.14 18.65
CA SER A 10 19.50 -32.52 19.43
C SER A 10 19.53 -31.00 19.26
N PHE A 11 19.35 -30.31 20.38
CA PHE A 11 19.58 -28.87 20.57
C PHE A 11 21.04 -28.67 21.01
N ARG A 12 21.85 -27.93 20.24
CA ARG A 12 23.18 -27.48 20.70
C ARG A 12 23.16 -25.97 20.88
N ALA A 13 23.17 -25.56 22.15
CA ALA A 13 23.29 -24.18 22.59
C ALA A 13 24.75 -23.81 22.86
N LEU A 14 25.05 -22.55 22.52
CA LEU A 14 25.99 -21.56 23.08
C LEU A 14 27.18 -21.96 23.95
N LEU A 15 28.32 -21.31 23.67
CA LEU A 15 29.27 -20.63 24.57
C LEU A 15 30.30 -19.94 23.64
N GLY A 16 30.73 -18.68 23.72
CA GLY A 16 30.62 -17.60 24.69
C GLY A 16 31.90 -16.74 24.62
N SER A 17 31.77 -15.41 24.49
CA SER A 17 32.66 -14.33 24.97
C SER A 17 34.11 -14.17 24.43
N VAL A 18 34.84 -13.05 24.49
CA VAL A 18 34.67 -11.56 24.50
C VAL A 18 36.11 -11.02 24.70
N ALA A 19 36.51 -10.00 23.91
CA ALA A 19 37.56 -8.97 24.15
C ALA A 19 39.01 -9.42 24.48
N ALA A 20 40.10 -8.63 24.40
CA ALA A 20 40.58 -7.41 23.74
C ALA A 20 42.04 -7.21 24.26
N VAL A 21 42.73 -6.12 23.84
CA VAL A 21 44.01 -5.55 24.38
C VAL A 21 45.29 -6.20 23.80
N GLY A 22 46.35 -5.51 23.35
CA GLY A 22 46.71 -4.09 23.24
C GLY A 22 48.26 -3.92 23.24
N ALA A 23 48.75 -2.85 22.58
CA ALA A 23 50.08 -2.17 22.70
C ALA A 23 51.39 -2.95 22.36
N ALA A 24 52.54 -2.37 21.97
CA ALA A 24 53.03 -1.16 21.30
C ALA A 24 54.58 -1.23 21.40
N ALA A 25 55.37 -0.91 20.36
CA ALA A 25 56.79 -0.52 20.55
C ALA A 25 57.40 0.18 19.32
N PHE A 26 57.94 1.37 19.59
CA PHE A 26 58.64 2.35 18.74
C PHE A 26 59.99 1.86 18.21
N LEU A 27 60.43 2.36 17.04
CA LEU A 27 61.77 2.94 16.86
C LEU A 27 61.77 4.05 15.78
N VAL A 28 62.40 5.17 16.14
CA VAL A 28 62.55 6.45 15.41
C VAL A 28 63.72 6.42 14.44
N GLY A 29 63.58 7.11 13.29
CA GLY A 29 64.71 7.54 12.45
C GLY A 29 64.30 8.57 11.38
N ARG A 30 64.74 9.83 11.55
CA ARG A 30 64.72 10.96 10.58
C ARG A 30 65.46 10.55 9.29
N GLU A 31 65.29 11.13 8.09
CA GLU A 31 65.13 12.51 7.61
C GLU A 31 64.74 12.33 6.11
N SER A 32 63.82 13.07 5.48
CA SER A 32 64.11 14.25 4.64
C SER A 32 63.07 14.24 3.49
N ARG A 33 62.29 15.31 3.32
CA ARG A 33 61.42 15.51 2.15
C ARG A 33 62.15 16.35 1.11
N PRO A 34 61.97 16.04 -0.18
CA PRO A 34 61.67 17.10 -1.15
C PRO A 34 60.31 16.90 -1.84
N PRO A 35 59.76 17.96 -2.47
CA PRO A 35 58.33 18.12 -2.69
C PRO A 35 57.88 17.48 -4.00
N PHE A 36 56.86 16.61 -3.94
CA PHE A 36 56.05 16.32 -5.12
C PHE A 36 54.58 16.22 -4.71
N VAL A 37 53.82 17.15 -5.25
CA VAL A 37 52.37 17.31 -5.16
C VAL A 37 51.75 16.26 -6.08
N ILE A 38 50.97 15.31 -5.54
CA ILE A 38 49.79 14.75 -6.22
C ILE A 38 48.71 14.60 -5.15
N SER A 39 47.61 15.31 -5.40
CA SER A 39 46.41 15.44 -4.59
C SER A 39 45.75 14.08 -4.30
N PRO A 40 45.13 13.88 -3.11
CA PRO A 40 44.29 12.72 -2.88
C PRO A 40 42.98 12.90 -3.68
N PHE A 41 42.95 12.41 -4.92
CA PHE A 41 41.69 11.99 -5.52
C PHE A 41 41.23 10.72 -4.78
N THR A 42 40.69 10.91 -3.58
CA THR A 42 39.70 9.99 -3.03
C THR A 42 38.53 10.04 -4.00
N ILE A 43 38.43 9.08 -4.91
CA ILE A 43 37.19 8.84 -5.65
C ILE A 43 36.20 8.33 -4.60
N CYS A 44 35.45 9.27 -4.05
CA CYS A 44 34.25 8.99 -3.29
C CYS A 44 33.25 8.44 -4.32
N SER A 45 33.21 7.11 -4.47
CA SER A 45 32.11 6.44 -5.14
C SER A 45 30.86 6.59 -4.29
N THR A 46 30.22 7.76 -4.37
CA THR A 46 28.78 7.85 -4.12
C THR A 46 28.13 7.39 -5.42
N ALA A 47 27.82 6.10 -5.49
CA ALA A 47 26.76 5.65 -6.38
C ALA A 47 25.48 6.33 -5.87
N THR A 48 25.23 7.54 -6.37
CA THR A 48 23.92 8.17 -6.25
C THR A 48 23.05 7.39 -7.22
N GLU A 49 22.44 6.32 -6.72
CA GLU A 49 21.23 5.76 -7.32
C GLU A 49 20.32 6.96 -7.61
N ALA A 50 19.89 7.13 -8.87
CA ALA A 50 19.12 8.30 -9.27
C ALA A 50 17.84 8.36 -8.44
N ALA A 51 17.85 9.16 -7.38
CA ALA A 51 16.67 9.46 -6.60
C ALA A 51 15.72 10.22 -7.52
N PHE A 52 14.52 9.67 -7.76
CA PHE A 52 13.40 10.40 -8.35
C PHE A 52 12.65 11.07 -7.18
N PRO A 53 12.99 12.31 -6.77
CA PRO A 53 12.41 12.92 -5.59
C PRO A 53 10.89 13.07 -5.70
N GLU A 54 10.38 13.27 -6.92
CA GLU A 54 8.95 13.34 -7.23
C GLU A 54 8.20 12.02 -6.96
N GLU A 55 8.88 10.88 -7.03
CA GLU A 55 8.27 9.56 -6.79
C GLU A 55 8.29 9.16 -5.30
N THR A 56 9.14 9.81 -4.50
CA THR A 56 9.32 9.49 -3.07
C THR A 56 8.02 9.46 -2.25
N PRO A 57 7.10 10.45 -2.36
CA PRO A 57 5.84 10.38 -1.62
C PRO A 57 4.97 9.20 -2.05
N PHE A 58 4.93 8.88 -3.36
CA PHE A 58 4.19 7.73 -3.87
C PHE A 58 4.74 6.41 -3.32
N LEU A 59 6.06 6.20 -3.40
CA LEU A 59 6.70 4.97 -2.92
C LEU A 59 6.45 4.75 -1.43
N SER A 60 6.61 5.79 -0.60
CA SER A 60 6.37 5.71 0.84
C SER A 60 4.91 5.34 1.19
N GLU A 61 3.94 5.96 0.52
CA GLU A 61 2.53 5.67 0.71
C GLU A 61 2.16 4.26 0.23
N ASN A 62 2.69 3.85 -0.93
CA ASN A 62 2.46 2.54 -1.51
C ASN A 62 3.07 1.43 -0.65
N ASP A 63 4.29 1.61 -0.15
CA ASP A 63 4.94 0.68 0.78
C ASP A 63 4.14 0.55 2.07
N THR A 64 3.64 1.66 2.60
CA THR A 64 2.75 1.65 3.77
C THR A 64 1.48 0.84 3.49
N ALA A 65 0.86 1.01 2.33
CA ALA A 65 -0.33 0.28 1.92
C ALA A 65 -0.06 -1.22 1.79
N VAL A 66 1.03 -1.61 1.12
CA VAL A 66 1.47 -3.00 0.95
C VAL A 66 1.79 -3.64 2.29
N ASN A 67 2.59 -2.99 3.14
CA ASN A 67 2.94 -3.56 4.44
C ASN A 67 1.71 -3.76 5.32
N LYS A 68 0.78 -2.79 5.32
CA LYS A 68 -0.48 -2.90 6.07
C LYS A 68 -1.37 -4.02 5.54
N MET A 69 -1.50 -4.18 4.22
CA MET A 69 -2.32 -5.24 3.64
C MET A 69 -1.73 -6.62 3.97
N MET A 70 -0.42 -6.79 3.80
CA MET A 70 0.27 -8.05 4.10
C MET A 70 0.14 -8.43 5.57
N SER A 71 0.33 -7.47 6.48
CA SER A 71 0.14 -7.71 7.91
C SER A 71 -1.31 -8.05 8.26
N GLY A 72 -2.30 -7.49 7.57
CA GLY A 72 -3.71 -7.76 7.81
C GLY A 72 -4.17 -9.13 7.29
N MET A 73 -3.52 -9.65 6.26
CA MET A 73 -3.85 -10.97 5.67
C MET A 73 -3.34 -12.16 6.50
N VAL A 74 -2.47 -11.93 7.48
CA VAL A 74 -2.02 -13.00 8.38
C VAL A 74 -3.15 -13.33 9.36
N ILE A 75 -3.96 -14.33 9.00
CA ILE A 75 -5.07 -14.80 9.82
C ILE A 75 -4.75 -16.13 10.48
N LYS A 76 -5.35 -16.36 11.66
CA LYS A 76 -5.44 -17.68 12.24
C LYS A 76 -6.70 -18.35 11.68
N PRO A 77 -6.59 -19.49 10.98
CA PRO A 77 -7.76 -20.19 10.46
C PRO A 77 -8.76 -20.51 11.57
N THR A 78 -10.03 -20.22 11.32
CA THR A 78 -11.13 -20.42 12.27
C THR A 78 -11.82 -21.76 12.09
N GLY A 79 -11.64 -22.39 10.92
CA GLY A 79 -12.37 -23.59 10.51
C GLY A 79 -13.63 -23.29 9.70
N ASP A 80 -13.98 -22.02 9.54
CA ASP A 80 -15.01 -21.52 8.64
C ASP A 80 -14.31 -20.87 7.43
N VAL A 81 -14.43 -21.52 6.26
CA VAL A 81 -13.73 -21.11 5.04
C VAL A 81 -14.23 -19.74 4.55
N ASP A 82 -15.52 -19.46 4.68
CA ASP A 82 -16.10 -18.20 4.22
C ASP A 82 -15.62 -17.05 5.10
N ARG A 83 -15.60 -17.25 6.43
CA ARG A 83 -15.05 -16.25 7.36
C ARG A 83 -13.55 -16.05 7.19
N ASP A 84 -12.79 -17.12 6.96
CA ASP A 84 -11.35 -17.03 6.72
C ASP A 84 -11.06 -16.28 5.40
N PHE A 85 -11.84 -16.54 4.34
CA PHE A 85 -11.73 -15.82 3.07
C PHE A 85 -12.01 -14.32 3.24
N VAL A 86 -13.12 -13.96 3.89
CA VAL A 86 -13.47 -12.54 4.12
C VAL A 86 -12.45 -11.84 5.01
N SER A 87 -11.91 -12.54 6.02
CA SER A 87 -10.88 -12.01 6.92
C SER A 87 -9.58 -11.69 6.19
N MET A 88 -9.21 -12.48 5.18
CA MET A 88 -8.05 -12.22 4.32
C MET A 88 -8.34 -11.19 3.22
N MET A 89 -9.51 -11.26 2.58
CA MET A 89 -9.83 -10.40 1.44
C MET A 89 -10.15 -8.97 1.82
N THR A 90 -10.72 -8.74 2.99
CA THR A 90 -10.98 -7.38 3.50
C THR A 90 -9.70 -6.52 3.54
N PRO A 91 -8.60 -6.92 4.22
CA PRO A 91 -7.36 -6.15 4.22
C PRO A 91 -6.66 -6.09 2.85
N HIS A 92 -6.76 -7.14 2.02
CA HIS A 92 -6.25 -7.11 0.64
C HIS A 92 -6.91 -6.00 -0.18
N HIS A 93 -8.24 -5.94 -0.16
CA HIS A 93 -9.02 -4.93 -0.89
C HIS A 93 -8.76 -3.53 -0.32
N GLN A 94 -8.63 -3.40 1.00
CA GLN A 94 -8.27 -2.13 1.62
C GLN A 94 -6.86 -1.67 1.21
N GLY A 95 -5.92 -2.60 1.03
CA GLY A 95 -4.61 -2.33 0.45
C GLY A 95 -4.72 -1.72 -0.95
N ALA A 96 -5.50 -2.34 -1.84
CA ALA A 96 -5.76 -1.85 -3.19
C ALA A 96 -6.37 -0.43 -3.20
N ILE A 97 -7.34 -0.15 -2.31
CA ILE A 97 -7.91 1.19 -2.14
C ILE A 97 -6.82 2.20 -1.76
N ASN A 98 -5.95 1.87 -0.81
CA ASN A 98 -4.91 2.78 -0.34
C ASN A 98 -3.86 3.07 -1.44
N MET A 99 -3.48 2.06 -2.24
CA MET A 99 -2.59 2.22 -3.39
C MET A 99 -3.23 3.09 -4.48
N ALA A 100 -4.50 2.84 -4.80
CA ALA A 100 -5.24 3.66 -5.76
C ALA A 100 -5.33 5.13 -5.31
N GLN A 101 -5.52 5.38 -4.00
CA GLN A 101 -5.47 6.74 -3.46
C GLN A 101 -4.09 7.38 -3.57
N ALA A 102 -3.00 6.63 -3.40
CA ALA A 102 -1.64 7.13 -3.61
C ALA A 102 -1.41 7.55 -5.07
N VAL A 103 -1.93 6.77 -6.04
CA VAL A 103 -1.93 7.14 -7.46
C VAL A 103 -2.75 8.40 -7.72
N LEU A 104 -3.89 8.61 -7.04
CA LEU A 104 -4.68 9.83 -7.20
C LEU A 104 -4.00 11.09 -6.65
N ARG A 105 -3.10 10.96 -5.67
CA ARG A 105 -2.32 12.09 -5.14
C ARG A 105 -1.10 12.40 -6.00
N ASN A 106 -0.41 11.37 -6.48
CA ASN A 106 0.93 11.52 -7.07
C ASN A 106 0.95 11.29 -8.59
N GLY A 107 0.01 10.55 -9.16
CA GLY A 107 -0.03 10.18 -10.58
C GLY A 107 -0.62 11.27 -11.47
N HIS A 108 -0.14 11.36 -12.71
CA HIS A 108 -0.48 12.44 -13.65
C HIS A 108 -1.22 11.94 -14.91
N ASN A 109 -1.23 10.63 -15.18
CA ASN A 109 -1.98 10.08 -16.31
C ASN A 109 -3.47 10.00 -15.99
N GLU A 110 -4.29 10.75 -16.73
CA GLU A 110 -5.74 10.82 -16.50
C GLU A 110 -6.48 9.49 -16.65
N GLN A 111 -6.05 8.61 -17.55
CA GLN A 111 -6.67 7.29 -17.71
C GLN A 111 -6.40 6.41 -16.49
N ILE A 112 -5.15 6.44 -15.98
CA ILE A 112 -4.76 5.70 -14.76
C ILE A 112 -5.48 6.26 -13.53
N ARG A 113 -5.65 7.58 -13.44
CA ARG A 113 -6.41 8.21 -12.35
C ARG A 113 -7.88 7.82 -12.37
N ARG A 114 -8.51 7.73 -13.54
CA ARG A 114 -9.89 7.22 -13.67
C ARG A 114 -10.00 5.77 -13.23
N LEU A 115 -9.07 4.92 -13.67
CA LEU A 115 -9.00 3.53 -13.23
C LEU A 115 -8.83 3.43 -11.70
N ALA A 116 -8.00 4.28 -11.09
CA ALA A 116 -7.83 4.32 -9.64
C ALA A 116 -9.13 4.71 -8.91
N GLN A 117 -9.93 5.63 -9.45
CA GLN A 117 -11.25 5.96 -8.89
C GLN A 117 -12.22 4.77 -8.97
N GLU A 118 -12.23 4.05 -10.11
CA GLU A 118 -13.03 2.84 -10.29
C GLU A 118 -12.63 1.75 -9.30
N ILE A 119 -11.34 1.50 -9.12
CA ILE A 119 -10.82 0.56 -8.11
C ILE A 119 -11.32 0.94 -6.71
N ILE A 120 -11.25 2.22 -6.32
CA ILE A 120 -11.71 2.64 -4.99
C ILE A 120 -13.19 2.28 -4.79
N VAL A 121 -14.05 2.59 -5.76
CA VAL A 121 -15.49 2.33 -5.65
C VAL A 121 -15.78 0.84 -5.62
N THR A 122 -15.23 0.08 -6.55
CA THR A 122 -15.50 -1.36 -6.68
C THR A 122 -15.01 -2.13 -5.45
N GLN A 123 -13.76 -1.91 -5.02
CA GLN A 123 -13.22 -2.62 -3.86
C GLN A 123 -13.95 -2.26 -2.55
N GLN A 124 -14.47 -1.03 -2.42
CA GLN A 124 -15.32 -0.64 -1.28
C GLN A 124 -16.63 -1.42 -1.26
N GLN A 125 -17.28 -1.57 -2.43
CA GLN A 125 -18.52 -2.34 -2.57
C GLN A 125 -18.28 -3.82 -2.28
N GLU A 126 -17.17 -4.39 -2.73
CA GLU A 126 -16.80 -5.78 -2.46
C GLU A 126 -16.52 -6.03 -0.98
N ILE A 127 -15.83 -5.12 -0.28
CA ILE A 127 -15.67 -5.21 1.19
C ILE A 127 -17.03 -5.23 1.89
N ALA A 128 -17.96 -4.35 1.48
CA ALA A 128 -19.28 -4.30 2.07
C ALA A 128 -20.08 -5.58 1.78
N ALA A 129 -20.04 -6.09 0.55
CA ALA A 129 -20.71 -7.32 0.15
C ALA A 129 -20.17 -8.55 0.89
N MET A 130 -18.85 -8.68 1.00
CA MET A 130 -18.20 -9.78 1.74
C MET A 130 -18.59 -9.79 3.22
N ARG A 131 -18.58 -8.62 3.89
CA ARG A 131 -18.99 -8.52 5.30
C ARG A 131 -20.46 -8.85 5.49
N LEU A 132 -21.32 -8.33 4.62
CA LEU A 132 -22.75 -8.63 4.64
C LEU A 132 -23.02 -10.13 4.48
N ALA A 133 -22.30 -10.80 3.58
CA ALA A 133 -22.47 -12.23 3.30
C ALA A 133 -22.21 -13.11 4.53
N ILE A 134 -21.28 -12.72 5.41
CA ILE A 134 -20.98 -13.44 6.66
C ILE A 134 -21.72 -12.88 7.89
N GLY A 135 -22.61 -11.90 7.71
CA GLY A 135 -23.40 -11.28 8.78
C GLY A 135 -22.63 -10.29 9.66
N ASP A 136 -21.48 -9.79 9.21
CA ASP A 136 -20.68 -8.80 9.91
C ASP A 136 -21.24 -7.38 9.71
N PRO A 137 -20.96 -6.44 10.62
CA PRO A 137 -21.38 -5.05 10.46
C PRO A 137 -20.73 -4.40 9.23
N LEU A 138 -21.54 -3.67 8.47
CA LEU A 138 -21.09 -2.94 7.29
C LEU A 138 -20.06 -1.85 7.68
N PRO A 139 -19.04 -1.61 6.85
CA PRO A 139 -18.17 -0.45 7.04
C PRO A 139 -18.99 0.85 6.95
N PRO A 140 -18.55 1.93 7.63
CA PRO A 140 -19.21 3.23 7.51
C PRO A 140 -19.23 3.67 6.04
N SER A 141 -20.38 4.13 5.56
CA SER A 141 -20.52 4.69 4.21
C SER A 141 -19.74 6.00 4.13
N VAL A 142 -18.52 5.95 3.61
CA VAL A 142 -17.79 7.14 3.20
C VAL A 142 -18.22 7.52 1.79
N PRO A 143 -18.54 8.79 1.50
CA PRO A 143 -18.86 9.21 0.14
C PRO A 143 -17.65 8.91 -0.75
N SER A 144 -17.89 8.28 -1.90
CA SER A 144 -16.83 8.03 -2.87
C SER A 144 -16.21 9.37 -3.31
N PRO A 145 -14.88 9.46 -3.51
CA PRO A 145 -14.20 10.68 -3.94
C PRO A 145 -14.72 11.29 -5.26
N THR A 146 -15.54 10.54 -5.99
CA THR A 146 -16.24 10.95 -7.22
C THR A 146 -17.57 11.68 -6.97
N GLN A 147 -18.05 11.80 -5.73
CA GLN A 147 -19.15 12.72 -5.43
C GLN A 147 -18.63 14.16 -5.45
N VAL A 148 -18.66 14.77 -6.63
CA VAL A 148 -18.66 16.23 -6.76
C VAL A 148 -19.83 16.79 -5.94
N SER A 149 -19.51 17.45 -4.82
CA SER A 149 -20.47 18.19 -4.02
C SER A 149 -21.13 19.28 -4.88
N GLY A 150 -22.41 19.07 -5.21
CA GLY A 150 -23.35 20.15 -5.55
C GLY A 150 -23.45 20.54 -7.04
N SER A 151 -24.26 19.82 -7.80
CA SER A 151 -25.11 20.43 -8.82
C SER A 151 -26.58 20.16 -8.46
N SER A 152 -27.13 21.04 -7.63
CA SER A 152 -28.56 21.11 -7.37
C SER A 152 -29.28 21.38 -8.70
N PRO A 153 -30.20 20.52 -9.19
CA PRO A 153 -31.03 20.89 -10.32
C PRO A 153 -31.98 21.97 -9.84
N ARG A 154 -31.76 23.21 -10.28
CA ARG A 154 -32.74 24.28 -10.14
C ARG A 154 -34.04 23.78 -10.76
N SER A 155 -35.06 23.68 -9.91
CA SER A 155 -36.45 23.46 -10.30
C SER A 155 -36.81 24.39 -11.45
N SER A 156 -37.01 23.85 -12.64
CA SER A 156 -37.63 24.58 -13.76
C SER A 156 -39.04 24.04 -13.94
N THR A 157 -39.97 24.70 -13.27
CA THR A 157 -41.40 24.56 -13.52
C THR A 157 -41.68 25.10 -14.92
N VAL A 158 -41.91 24.21 -15.88
CA VAL A 158 -42.50 24.56 -17.18
C VAL A 158 -44.01 24.25 -17.10
N PRO A 159 -44.91 25.23 -17.34
CA PRO A 159 -46.34 24.95 -17.34
C PRO A 159 -46.72 24.25 -18.64
N PHE A 160 -47.38 23.10 -18.50
CA PHE A 160 -48.02 22.36 -19.58
C PHE A 160 -49.25 23.14 -20.08
N LEU A 161 -49.15 23.77 -21.25
CA LEU A 161 -50.28 24.31 -22.00
C LEU A 161 -50.46 23.48 -23.27
N ALA A 162 -51.19 22.38 -23.16
CA ALA A 162 -51.73 21.68 -24.32
C ALA A 162 -53.10 22.28 -24.67
N SER A 163 -53.11 23.16 -25.67
CA SER A 163 -54.32 23.50 -26.40
C SER A 163 -53.98 23.48 -27.89
N PHE A 164 -54.27 22.37 -28.56
CA PHE A 164 -54.46 22.37 -30.00
C PHE A 164 -55.71 21.58 -30.38
N ARG A 165 -56.47 22.25 -31.23
CA ARG A 165 -57.87 22.12 -31.55
C ARG A 165 -58.07 21.17 -32.74
N LYS A 166 -59.12 20.36 -32.63
CA LYS A 166 -59.85 19.59 -33.64
C LYS A 166 -60.01 20.27 -35.01
N ALA A 167 -59.69 19.54 -36.09
CA ALA A 167 -60.33 19.50 -37.43
C ALA A 167 -59.48 18.59 -38.34
N GLY A 168 -59.97 17.67 -39.17
CA GLY A 168 -61.31 17.28 -39.57
C GLY A 168 -61.24 16.05 -40.48
N GLU A 169 -62.28 15.23 -40.43
CA GLU A 169 -62.67 14.19 -41.40
C GLU A 169 -63.79 14.79 -42.27
N PRO A 170 -63.82 14.56 -43.60
CA PRO A 170 -64.63 13.45 -44.18
C PRO A 170 -64.05 12.88 -45.51
N GLN A 171 -64.43 11.75 -46.11
CA GLN A 171 -65.41 10.65 -45.92
C GLN A 171 -64.71 9.31 -46.22
#